data_AF-A0A354QRZ0-F1
#
_entry.id   AF-A0A354QRZ0-F1
#
_cell.length_a   1.000
_cell.length_b   1.000
_cell.length_c   1.000
_cell.angle_alpha   90.00
_cell.angle_beta   90.00
_cell.angle_gamma   90.00
#
_symmetry.space_group_name_H-M   'P 1'
#
loop_
_entity.id
_entity.type
_entity.pdbx_description
1 polymer ?
#
loop_
_entity_poly.entity_id
_entity_poly.type
_entity_poly.pdbx_seq_one_letter_code
_entity_poly.pdbx_strand_id
1 'polypeptide(L)'
;QGGYLELVDGKFGKWSKEIPADSDVIDYTGYSIAPGLVDTHIHGFGGVDVMDNNIEGTLHTMSEGLLTTGVTSFLPTTLTSSYEQLLDVTENIGAHYQEATGAKIRGLYFEGPYFTEKY
;
A
#
# COMPACT_ATOMS: atom_id res chain seq x y z
N GLN A 1 -14.92 -19.54 -10.82
CA GLN A 1 -14.75 -20.99 -10.59
C GLN A 1 -13.85 -21.15 -9.39
N GLY A 2 -14.15 -22.04 -8.45
CA GLY A 2 -13.28 -22.31 -7.30
C GLY A 2 -12.04 -23.11 -7.69
N GLY A 3 -11.06 -23.16 -6.79
CA GLY A 3 -9.82 -23.93 -6.94
C GLY A 3 -8.82 -23.58 -5.83
N TYR A 4 -7.58 -23.99 -6.00
CA TYR A 4 -6.49 -23.82 -5.05
C TYR A 4 -5.41 -22.94 -5.66
N LEU A 5 -4.86 -22.01 -4.87
CA LEU A 5 -3.73 -21.17 -5.25
C LEU A 5 -2.54 -21.56 -4.38
N GLU A 6 -1.48 -22.06 -5.01
CA GLU A 6 -0.26 -22.48 -4.31
C GLU A 6 0.45 -21.30 -3.64
N LEU A 7 1.04 -21.54 -2.47
CA LEU A 7 1.88 -20.57 -1.75
C LEU A 7 3.22 -21.23 -1.42
N VAL A 8 4.30 -20.74 -2.04
CA VAL A 8 5.67 -21.26 -1.84
C VAL A 8 6.54 -20.11 -1.36
N ASP A 9 7.16 -20.25 -0.17
CA ASP A 9 8.05 -19.24 0.42
C ASP A 9 7.46 -17.81 0.41
N GLY A 10 6.16 -17.70 0.73
CA GLY A 10 5.43 -16.43 0.78
C GLY A 10 5.07 -15.85 -0.60
N LYS A 11 5.21 -16.61 -1.68
CA LYS A 11 4.86 -16.19 -3.04
C LYS A 11 3.77 -17.07 -3.64
N PHE A 12 2.85 -16.46 -4.36
CA PHE A 12 1.81 -17.20 -5.08
C PHE A 12 2.43 -17.99 -6.24
N GLY A 13 2.11 -19.27 -6.29
CA GLY A 13 2.49 -20.22 -7.32
C GLY A 13 1.36 -20.48 -8.30
N LYS A 14 1.21 -21.74 -8.71
CA LYS A 14 0.23 -22.12 -9.72
C LYS A 14 -1.18 -22.24 -9.14
N TRP A 15 -2.18 -21.83 -9.92
CA TRP A 15 -3.57 -22.18 -9.65
C TRP A 15 -3.90 -23.59 -10.18
N SER A 16 -4.65 -24.36 -9.40
CA SER A 16 -5.10 -25.71 -9.77
C SER A 16 -6.54 -25.98 -9.33
N LYS A 17 -7.22 -26.91 -10.02
CA LYS A 17 -8.52 -27.44 -9.59
C LYS A 17 -8.40 -28.52 -8.51
N GLU A 18 -7.23 -29.15 -8.45
CA GLU A 18 -6.94 -30.31 -7.59
C GLU A 18 -5.58 -30.11 -6.92
N ILE A 19 -5.41 -30.66 -5.73
CA ILE A 19 -4.18 -30.62 -4.95
C ILE A 19 -3.82 -32.02 -4.45
N PRO A 20 -2.53 -32.32 -4.17
CA PRO A 20 -2.13 -33.57 -3.52
C PRO A 20 -2.87 -33.82 -2.20
N ALA A 21 -3.13 -35.08 -1.88
CA ALA A 21 -3.96 -35.52 -0.75
C ALA A 21 -3.43 -35.12 0.65
N ASP A 22 -2.19 -34.61 0.73
CA ASP A 22 -1.52 -34.24 1.98
C ASP A 22 -1.06 -32.77 2.00
N SER A 23 -1.69 -31.90 1.19
CA SER A 23 -1.34 -30.47 1.17
C SER A 23 -1.97 -29.75 2.37
N ASP A 24 -1.22 -28.84 3.00
CA ASP A 24 -1.78 -27.91 3.97
C ASP A 24 -2.66 -26.88 3.27
N VAL A 25 -3.94 -26.81 3.64
CA VAL A 25 -4.93 -25.92 3.02
C VAL A 25 -5.40 -24.86 4.00
N ILE A 26 -5.27 -23.59 3.60
CA ILE A 26 -5.95 -22.47 4.25
C ILE A 26 -7.27 -22.25 3.53
N ASP A 27 -8.38 -22.60 4.18
CA ASP A 27 -9.71 -22.58 3.55
C ASP A 27 -10.32 -21.18 3.55
N TYR A 28 -10.47 -20.62 2.34
CA TYR A 28 -11.16 -19.35 2.07
C TYR A 28 -12.44 -19.57 1.24
N THR A 29 -13.08 -20.74 1.37
CA THR A 29 -14.36 -21.02 0.72
C THR A 29 -15.40 -19.96 1.07
N GLY A 30 -16.10 -19.45 0.05
CA GLY A 30 -17.06 -18.35 0.19
C GLY A 30 -16.46 -16.95 0.06
N TYR A 31 -15.13 -16.83 0.04
CA TYR A 31 -14.43 -15.58 -0.24
C TYR A 31 -13.94 -15.52 -1.68
N SER A 32 -13.61 -14.30 -2.13
CA SER A 32 -12.85 -14.07 -3.36
C SER A 32 -11.40 -13.75 -3.00
N ILE A 33 -10.47 -14.36 -3.72
CA ILE A 33 -9.04 -14.04 -3.63
C ILE A 33 -8.68 -13.21 -4.86
N ALA A 34 -8.03 -12.07 -4.63
CA ALA A 34 -7.54 -11.18 -5.67
C ALA A 34 -6.13 -10.68 -5.29
N PRO A 35 -5.34 -10.19 -6.25
CA PRO A 35 -4.15 -9.41 -5.93
C PRO A 35 -4.52 -8.25 -4.99
N GLY A 36 -3.65 -7.96 -4.03
CA GLY A 36 -3.83 -6.80 -3.17
C GLY A 36 -3.92 -5.51 -3.98
N LEU A 37 -4.76 -4.58 -3.53
CA LEU A 37 -4.98 -3.32 -4.23
C LEU A 37 -3.74 -2.43 -4.13
N VAL A 38 -3.49 -1.65 -5.19
CA VAL A 38 -2.46 -0.63 -5.23
C VAL A 38 -3.14 0.73 -5.24
N ASP A 39 -2.99 1.49 -4.17
CA ASP A 39 -3.53 2.85 -4.08
C ASP A 39 -2.51 3.86 -4.58
N THR A 40 -2.74 4.37 -5.79
CA THR A 40 -1.79 5.27 -6.45
C THR A 40 -1.93 6.73 -6.01
N HIS A 41 -2.97 7.07 -5.25
CA HIS A 41 -3.27 8.47 -4.86
C HIS A 41 -3.99 8.51 -3.52
N ILE A 42 -3.24 8.70 -2.44
CA ILE A 42 -3.77 8.85 -1.08
C ILE A 42 -3.01 9.89 -0.26
N HIS A 43 -3.72 10.91 0.21
CA HIS A 43 -3.15 11.96 1.06
C HIS A 43 -3.01 11.55 2.51
N GLY A 44 -3.93 10.74 3.01
CA GLY A 44 -4.01 10.44 4.42
C GLY A 44 -4.97 9.29 4.68
N PHE A 45 -4.79 8.62 5.81
CA PHE A 45 -5.64 7.54 6.27
C PHE A 45 -5.62 7.47 7.80
N GLY A 46 -6.74 7.10 8.42
CA GLY A 46 -6.80 6.90 9.88
C GLY A 46 -6.51 8.15 10.71
N GLY A 47 -6.72 9.35 10.16
CA GLY A 47 -6.46 10.62 10.84
C GLY A 47 -5.02 11.13 10.74
N VAL A 48 -4.17 10.49 9.93
CA VAL A 48 -2.83 10.97 9.58
C VAL A 48 -2.82 11.44 8.13
N ASP A 49 -2.21 12.59 7.86
CA ASP A 49 -1.96 13.13 6.53
C ASP A 49 -0.45 13.09 6.19
N VAL A 50 -0.11 12.82 4.94
CA VAL A 50 1.27 12.79 4.43
C VAL A 50 1.96 14.14 4.58
N MET A 51 1.21 15.25 4.44
CA MET A 51 1.75 16.61 4.56
C MET A 51 2.11 17.00 6.00
N ASP A 52 1.63 16.25 7.01
CA ASP A 52 2.02 16.46 8.42
C ASP A 52 3.49 16.08 8.67
N ASN A 53 4.14 15.40 7.73
CA ASN A 53 5.51 14.88 7.84
C ASN A 53 5.74 14.02 9.10
N ASN A 54 4.67 13.37 9.58
CA ASN A 54 4.71 12.46 10.72
C ASN A 54 4.99 11.03 10.25
N ILE A 55 6.27 10.65 10.20
CA ILE A 55 6.67 9.35 9.69
C ILE A 55 6.08 8.18 10.48
N GLU A 56 6.02 8.28 11.80
CA GLU A 56 5.40 7.27 12.67
C GLU A 56 3.92 7.06 12.32
N GLY A 57 3.20 8.16 12.06
CA GLY A 57 1.83 8.11 11.58
C GLY A 57 1.70 7.44 10.21
N THR A 58 2.61 7.73 9.28
CA THR A 58 2.61 7.08 7.96
C THR A 58 2.91 5.57 8.07
N LEU A 59 3.89 5.18 8.89
CA LEU A 59 4.33 3.80 9.04
C LEU A 59 3.37 2.94 9.86
N HIS A 60 2.78 3.48 10.93
CA HIS A 60 1.95 2.69 11.85
C HIS A 60 0.46 2.92 11.68
N THR A 61 0.01 4.13 11.30
CA THR A 61 -1.42 4.39 11.10
C THR A 61 -1.83 4.14 9.65
N MET A 62 -1.15 4.77 8.69
CA MET A 62 -1.54 4.65 7.29
C MET A 62 -1.21 3.26 6.72
N SER A 63 0.06 2.84 6.80
CA SER A 63 0.50 1.56 6.23
C SER A 63 -0.27 0.37 6.82
N GLU A 64 -0.41 0.27 8.15
CA GLU A 64 -1.14 -0.85 8.77
C GLU A 64 -2.65 -0.74 8.54
N GLY A 65 -3.21 0.48 8.64
CA GLY A 65 -4.63 0.73 8.42
C GLY A 65 -5.10 0.36 7.01
N LEU A 66 -4.29 0.66 5.99
CA LEU A 66 -4.61 0.35 4.59
C LEU A 66 -4.75 -1.15 4.30
N LEU A 67 -4.03 -2.02 5.01
CA LEU A 67 -4.21 -3.47 4.84
C LEU A 67 -5.64 -3.91 5.17
N THR A 68 -6.30 -3.25 6.13
CA THR A 68 -7.66 -3.58 6.54
C THR A 68 -8.71 -3.31 5.44
N THR A 69 -8.35 -2.53 4.42
CA THR A 69 -9.20 -2.21 3.26
C THR A 69 -8.82 -3.00 2.02
N GLY A 70 -7.83 -3.90 2.11
CA GLY A 70 -7.32 -4.69 1.00
C GLY A 70 -6.21 -4.02 0.18
N VAL A 71 -5.76 -2.81 0.57
CA VAL A 71 -4.62 -2.12 -0.05
C VAL A 71 -3.33 -2.68 0.52
N THR A 72 -2.49 -3.26 -0.34
CA THR A 72 -1.20 -3.85 0.07
C THR A 72 0.00 -3.02 -0.38
N SER A 73 -0.22 -2.01 -1.21
CA SER A 73 0.80 -1.06 -1.64
C SER A 73 0.17 0.30 -1.92
N PHE A 74 0.89 1.38 -1.62
CA PHE A 74 0.39 2.73 -1.85
C PHE A 74 1.50 3.72 -2.18
N LEU A 75 1.07 4.87 -2.72
CA LEU A 75 1.89 6.05 -2.94
C LEU A 75 1.42 7.16 -1.99
N PRO A 76 2.14 7.45 -0.90
CA PRO A 76 1.91 8.66 -0.11
C PRO A 76 1.87 9.86 -1.03
N THR A 77 0.78 10.63 -0.98
CA THR A 77 0.49 11.67 -1.95
C THR A 77 0.55 13.04 -1.31
N THR A 78 1.53 13.84 -1.73
CA THR A 78 1.66 15.23 -1.28
C THR A 78 0.60 16.11 -1.93
N LEU A 79 0.30 17.25 -1.30
CA LEU A 79 -0.44 18.35 -1.90
C LEU A 79 0.51 19.42 -2.45
N THR A 80 -0.03 20.42 -3.12
CA THR A 80 0.71 21.62 -3.51
C THR A 80 1.22 22.35 -2.27
N SER A 81 2.54 22.53 -2.17
CA SER A 81 3.17 23.31 -1.11
C SER A 81 4.49 23.94 -1.58
N SER A 82 5.18 24.62 -0.66
CA SER A 82 6.55 25.10 -0.82
C SER A 82 7.53 23.98 -1.17
N TYR A 83 8.61 24.33 -1.85
CA TYR A 83 9.69 23.39 -2.18
C TYR A 83 10.27 22.76 -0.92
N GLU A 84 10.48 23.55 0.12
CA GLU A 84 11.07 23.14 1.39
C GLU A 84 10.21 22.07 2.08
N GLN A 85 8.89 22.28 2.20
CA GLN A 85 8.01 21.28 2.81
C GLN A 85 7.96 19.98 1.99
N LEU A 86 7.92 20.09 0.65
CA LEU A 86 7.92 18.92 -0.22
C LEU A 86 9.23 18.13 -0.15
N LEU A 87 10.36 18.83 -0.03
CA LEU A 87 11.68 18.22 0.19
C LEU A 87 11.70 17.47 1.52
N ASP A 88 11.27 18.12 2.61
CA ASP A 88 11.25 17.53 3.96
C ASP A 88 10.41 16.24 4.01
N VAL A 89 9.22 16.25 3.42
CA VAL A 89 8.34 15.05 3.34
C VAL A 89 9.00 13.95 2.50
N THR A 90 9.62 14.31 1.39
CA THR A 90 10.26 13.35 0.48
C THR A 90 11.48 12.70 1.10
N GLU A 91 12.33 13.47 1.79
CA GLU A 91 13.50 12.95 2.48
C GLU A 91 13.10 12.02 3.63
N ASN A 92 12.09 12.40 4.42
CA ASN A 92 11.61 11.60 5.54
C ASN A 92 11.01 10.27 5.05
N ILE A 93 10.10 10.29 4.07
CA ILE A 93 9.55 9.06 3.50
C ILE A 93 10.64 8.23 2.82
N GLY A 94 11.52 8.88 2.05
CA GLY A 94 12.62 8.20 1.34
C GLY A 94 13.60 7.48 2.26
N ALA A 95 13.84 8.01 3.46
CA ALA A 95 14.69 7.38 4.46
C ALA A 95 14.04 6.16 5.12
N HIS A 96 12.72 6.17 5.29
CA HIS A 96 12.00 5.23 6.16
C HIS A 96 11.03 4.28 5.44
N TYR A 97 10.80 4.42 4.12
CA TYR A 97 9.75 3.66 3.41
C TYR A 97 9.83 2.13 3.55
N GLN A 98 11.03 1.58 3.79
CA GLN A 98 11.24 0.14 3.97
C GLN A 98 10.81 -0.38 5.35
N GLU A 99 10.61 0.52 6.31
CA GLU A 99 10.21 0.21 7.68
C GLU A 99 8.71 -0.11 7.79
N ALA A 100 7.94 0.21 6.74
CA ALA A 100 6.51 -0.07 6.66
C ALA A 100 6.21 -1.58 6.81
N THR A 101 5.60 -1.96 7.93
CA THR A 101 5.20 -3.33 8.25
C THR A 101 3.90 -3.71 7.54
N GLY A 102 2.99 -2.75 7.33
CA GLY A 102 1.70 -2.92 6.66
C GLY A 102 1.78 -2.86 5.13
N ALA A 103 0.86 -2.11 4.51
CA ALA A 103 0.84 -1.79 3.10
C ALA A 103 2.16 -1.10 2.70
N LYS A 104 2.75 -1.54 1.59
CA LYS A 104 4.10 -1.11 1.22
C LYS A 104 4.08 0.25 0.54
N ILE A 105 4.96 1.14 0.98
CA ILE A 105 5.23 2.39 0.26
C ILE A 105 6.06 2.03 -0.98
N ARG A 106 5.56 2.37 -2.18
CA ARG A 106 6.21 2.00 -3.46
C ARG A 106 6.71 3.20 -4.27
N GLY A 107 6.73 4.38 -3.66
CA GLY A 107 7.14 5.63 -4.26
C GLY A 107 6.45 6.79 -3.57
N LEU A 108 6.37 7.92 -4.27
CA LEU A 108 5.65 9.13 -3.86
C LEU A 108 4.84 9.63 -5.05
N TYR A 109 3.65 10.18 -4.79
CA TYR A 109 2.88 10.91 -5.79
C TYR A 109 2.83 12.39 -5.40
N PHE A 110 3.19 13.26 -6.33
CA PHE A 110 3.14 14.71 -6.12
C PHE A 110 1.87 15.28 -6.76
N GLU A 111 0.85 15.59 -5.94
CA GLU A 111 -0.31 16.34 -6.43
C GLU A 111 -0.01 17.85 -6.43
N GLY A 112 0.67 18.29 -7.49
CA GLY A 112 1.19 19.65 -7.64
C GLY A 112 2.70 19.74 -7.35
N PRO A 113 3.28 20.95 -7.22
CA PRO A 113 2.63 22.26 -7.33
C PRO A 113 2.42 22.74 -8.77
N TYR A 114 2.85 21.96 -9.78
CA TYR A 114 2.86 22.38 -11.18
C TYR A 114 1.50 22.23 -11.88
N PHE A 115 0.46 22.83 -11.30
CA PHE A 115 -0.85 22.96 -11.93
C PHE A 115 -0.92 24.13 -12.90
N THR A 116 -1.82 24.03 -13.87
CA THR A 116 -2.26 25.19 -14.64
C THR A 116 -3.30 25.97 -13.83
N GLU A 117 -3.17 27.30 -13.78
CA GLU A 117 -4.23 28.14 -13.22
C GLU A 117 -5.55 27.93 -13.94
N LYS A 118 -6.65 28.17 -13.24
CA LYS A 118 -7.99 28.11 -13.81
C LYS A 118 -8.07 29.20 -14.90
N TYR A 119 -8.25 28.79 -16.15
CA TYR A 119 -8.55 29.69 -17.27
C TYR A 119 -9.74 30.60 -16.95
#